data_AF-A0A2A9NU05-F1
#
_entry.id   AF-A0A2A9NU05-F1
#
_cell.length_a   1.000
_cell.length_b   1.000
_cell.length_c   1.000
_cell.angle_alpha   90.00
_cell.angle_beta   90.00
_cell.angle_gamma   90.00
#
_symmetry.space_group_name_H-M   'P 1'
#
loop_
_entity.id
_entity.type
_entity.pdbx_description
1 polymer ?
#
loop_
_entity_poly.entity_id
_entity_poly.type
_entity_poly.pdbx_seq_one_letter_code
_entity_poly.pdbx_strand_id
1 'polypeptide(L)'
;MFIQVDNRRWIINVRGVANVISSKGTQNVVYGFLYTLSQADEAKLNRYEGFPHIYGKKILPVSLLTRPNPTTDGSDLGTKEEHLNALVYVDVERTDEGDIREEYIGRMRLAIADALGEGIPPEYIDKYIGKWVPILES
;
A
#
# COMPACT_ATOMS: atom_id res chain seq x y z
N MET A 1 4.59 10.92 -4.37
CA MET A 1 5.45 10.96 -3.16
C MET A 1 5.28 9.64 -2.42
N PHE A 2 6.29 9.17 -1.70
CA PHE A 2 6.25 7.86 -1.05
C PHE A 2 5.91 8.01 0.44
N ILE A 3 5.12 7.07 0.97
CA ILE A 3 4.59 7.13 2.34
C ILE A 3 4.65 5.80 3.07
N GLN A 4 4.67 5.90 4.40
CA GLN A 4 4.42 4.82 5.34
C GLN A 4 3.11 5.08 6.10
N VAL A 5 2.34 4.01 6.35
CA VAL A 5 1.16 4.02 7.22
C VAL A 5 1.38 3.05 8.36
N ASP A 6 1.48 3.55 9.58
CA ASP A 6 1.78 2.75 10.76
C ASP A 6 0.56 2.00 11.29
N ASN A 7 0.80 0.90 12.03
CA ASN A 7 -0.23 0.07 12.66
C ASN A 7 -1.26 -0.47 11.66
N ARG A 8 -0.79 -0.79 10.45
CA ARG A 8 -1.60 -1.30 9.35
C ARG A 8 -0.96 -2.53 8.76
N ARG A 9 -1.79 -3.37 8.13
CA ARG A 9 -1.34 -4.55 7.41
C ARG A 9 -1.98 -4.59 6.03
N TRP A 10 -1.15 -4.84 5.03
CA TRP A 10 -1.61 -5.07 3.67
C TRP A 10 -2.06 -6.53 3.53
N ILE A 11 -3.20 -6.75 2.89
CA ILE A 11 -3.72 -8.09 2.58
C ILE A 11 -4.29 -8.14 1.18
N ILE A 12 -4.39 -9.34 0.62
CA ILE A 12 -5.45 -9.66 -0.34
C ILE A 12 -6.65 -10.17 0.46
N ASN A 13 -7.81 -9.52 0.30
CA ASN A 13 -9.02 -9.93 1.00
C ASN A 13 -9.73 -11.11 0.28
N VAL A 14 -10.81 -11.61 0.88
CA VAL A 14 -11.65 -12.68 0.30
C VAL A 14 -12.26 -12.39 -1.08
N ARG A 15 -12.23 -11.14 -1.55
CA ARG A 15 -12.63 -10.78 -2.93
C ARG A 15 -11.48 -10.92 -3.92
N GLY A 16 -10.28 -11.23 -3.46
CA GLY A 16 -9.06 -11.42 -4.24
C GLY A 16 -8.38 -10.14 -4.72
N VAL A 17 -8.60 -9.03 -4.01
CA VAL A 17 -8.00 -7.72 -4.29
C VAL A 17 -7.36 -7.12 -3.03
N ALA A 18 -6.49 -6.13 -3.22
CA ALA A 18 -5.74 -5.49 -2.15
C ALA A 18 -6.63 -4.76 -1.15
N ASN A 19 -6.30 -4.86 0.14
CA ASN A 19 -6.93 -4.10 1.20
C ASN A 19 -5.91 -3.73 2.29
N VAL A 20 -6.19 -2.67 3.05
CA VAL A 20 -5.38 -2.23 4.19
C VAL A 20 -6.24 -2.33 5.45
N ILE A 21 -5.83 -3.17 6.38
CA ILE A 21 -6.55 -3.41 7.64
C ILE A 21 -5.77 -2.89 8.84
N SER A 22 -6.47 -2.67 9.95
CA SER A 22 -5.82 -2.34 11.22
C SER A 22 -5.03 -3.54 11.74
N SER A 23 -3.82 -3.30 12.25
CA SER A 23 -3.00 -4.34 12.88
C SER A 23 -3.01 -4.20 14.41
N LYS A 24 -3.18 -5.32 15.12
CA LYS A 24 -2.93 -5.38 16.57
C LYS A 24 -1.42 -5.54 16.79
N GLY A 25 -0.70 -4.42 16.87
CA GLY A 25 0.74 -4.40 17.15
C GLY A 25 1.44 -3.25 16.43
N THR A 26 2.46 -2.67 17.08
CA THR A 26 3.14 -1.43 16.67
C THR A 26 4.15 -1.57 15.55
N GLN A 27 4.37 -2.79 15.04
CA GLN A 27 5.45 -3.09 14.10
C GLN A 27 5.00 -3.35 12.66
N ASN A 28 3.70 -3.39 12.40
CA ASN A 28 3.20 -3.57 11.03
C ASN A 28 3.01 -2.19 10.38
N VAL A 29 3.71 -2.01 9.27
CA VAL A 29 3.65 -0.81 8.43
C VAL A 29 3.11 -1.20 7.06
N VAL A 30 2.42 -0.27 6.41
CA VAL A 30 2.06 -0.37 5.00
C VAL A 30 2.73 0.75 4.25
N TYR A 31 3.49 0.39 3.23
CA TYR A 31 4.04 1.34 2.29
C TYR A 31 3.08 1.64 1.14
N GLY A 32 3.15 2.85 0.61
CA GLY A 32 2.32 3.23 -0.54
C GLY A 32 2.73 4.55 -1.19
N PHE A 33 1.95 4.91 -2.20
CA PHE A 33 2.13 6.14 -2.95
C PHE A 33 1.08 7.18 -2.56
N LEU A 34 1.54 8.41 -2.35
CA LEU A 34 0.71 9.58 -2.11
C LEU A 34 0.59 10.41 -3.38
N TYR A 35 -0.66 10.67 -3.76
CA TYR A 35 -1.06 11.46 -4.93
C TYR A 35 -1.96 12.62 -4.48
N THR A 36 -1.83 13.76 -5.18
CA THR A 36 -2.79 14.85 -5.07
C THR A 36 -3.94 14.58 -6.04
N LEU A 37 -5.18 14.72 -5.57
CA LEU A 37 -6.37 14.48 -6.37
C LEU A 37 -7.22 15.75 -6.43
N SER A 38 -7.76 16.05 -7.62
CA SER A 38 -8.86 17.00 -7.73
C SER A 38 -10.19 16.34 -7.30
N GLN A 39 -11.22 17.15 -7.04
CA GLN A 39 -12.56 16.64 -6.74
C GLN A 39 -13.12 15.75 -7.87
N ALA A 40 -12.77 16.06 -9.13
CA ALA A 40 -13.19 15.26 -10.28
C ALA A 40 -12.49 13.90 -10.33
N ASP A 41 -11.19 13.85 -10.00
CA ASP A 41 -10.43 12.59 -9.92
C ASP A 41 -10.94 11.72 -8.77
N GLU A 42 -11.22 12.32 -7.61
CA GLU A 42 -11.82 11.61 -6.48
C GLU A 42 -13.19 11.02 -6.84
N ALA A 43 -14.05 11.78 -7.55
CA ALA A 43 -15.35 11.30 -8.01
C ALA A 43 -15.22 10.13 -9.00
N LYS A 44 -14.15 10.10 -9.80
CA LYS A 44 -13.84 8.98 -10.69
C LYS A 44 -13.36 7.76 -9.90
N LEU A 45 -12.48 7.96 -8.91
CA LEU A 45 -12.00 6.91 -8.01
C LEU A 45 -13.14 6.28 -7.21
N ASN A 46 -14.10 7.07 -6.71
CA ASN A 46 -15.28 6.55 -6.02
C ASN A 46 -15.98 5.43 -6.81
N ARG A 47 -16.08 5.58 -8.14
CA ARG A 47 -16.70 4.56 -9.00
C ARG A 47 -15.83 3.31 -9.15
N TYR A 48 -14.52 3.47 -9.29
CA TYR A 48 -13.59 2.34 -9.38
C TYR A 48 -13.50 1.55 -8.08
N GLU A 49 -13.56 2.24 -6.94
CA GLU A 49 -13.50 1.64 -5.59
C GLU A 49 -14.85 1.09 -5.12
N GLY A 50 -15.91 1.31 -5.91
CA GLY A 50 -17.28 0.91 -5.56
C GLY A 50 -17.82 1.60 -4.31
N PHE A 51 -17.34 2.81 -4.00
CA PHE A 51 -17.83 3.62 -2.88
C PHE A 51 -19.32 3.98 -3.06
N PRO A 52 -20.15 3.89 -2.02
CA PRO A 52 -19.81 3.52 -0.63
C PRO A 52 -19.97 2.03 -0.29
N HIS A 53 -20.28 1.18 -1.26
CA HIS A 53 -20.74 -0.19 -1.03
C HIS A 53 -19.63 -1.24 -0.90
N ILE A 54 -18.45 -0.98 -1.44
CA ILE A 54 -17.32 -1.93 -1.41
C ILE A 54 -16.22 -1.40 -0.49
N TYR A 55 -15.53 -0.33 -0.90
CA TYR A 55 -14.55 0.34 -0.05
C TYR A 55 -15.15 1.61 0.55
N GLY A 56 -14.92 1.80 1.85
CA GLY A 56 -15.19 3.03 2.57
C GLY A 56 -14.00 3.98 2.53
N LYS A 57 -14.27 5.27 2.72
CA LYS A 57 -13.23 6.30 2.84
C LYS A 57 -12.76 6.43 4.28
N LYS A 58 -11.44 6.45 4.47
CA LYS A 58 -10.80 6.77 5.75
C LYS A 58 -9.72 7.83 5.53
N ILE A 59 -9.61 8.72 6.50
CA ILE A 59 -8.45 9.62 6.60
C ILE A 59 -7.47 8.95 7.57
N LEU A 60 -6.27 8.65 7.08
CA LEU A 60 -5.21 8.01 7.86
C LEU A 60 -4.00 8.95 7.97
N PRO A 61 -3.33 9.00 9.15
CA PRO A 61 -2.04 9.64 9.25
C PRO A 61 -1.01 8.82 8.47
N VAL A 62 -0.19 9.51 7.69
CA VAL A 62 0.87 8.92 6.86
C VAL A 62 2.17 9.69 7.08
N SER A 63 3.27 8.96 7.13
CA SER A 63 4.62 9.54 7.26
C SER A 63 5.23 9.64 5.87
N LEU A 64 5.74 10.82 5.51
CA LEU A 64 6.43 11.00 4.24
C LEU A 64 7.81 10.34 4.30
N LEU A 65 8.14 9.57 3.27
CA LEU A 65 9.44 8.92 3.17
C LEU A 65 10.33 9.68 2.19
N THR A 66 11.60 9.86 2.56
CA THR A 66 12.65 10.34 1.66
C THR A 66 13.42 9.16 1.11
N ARG A 67 13.69 9.18 -0.19
CA ARG A 67 14.59 8.19 -0.80
C ARG A 67 15.94 8.18 -0.07
N PRO A 68 16.56 7.01 0.16
CA PRO A 68 17.89 6.94 0.73
C PRO A 68 18.85 7.68 -0.20
N ASN A 69 19.75 8.48 0.37
CA ASN A 69 20.75 9.17 -0.43
C ASN A 69 21.82 8.14 -0.83
N PRO A 70 22.12 7.91 -2.13
CA PRO A 70 23.01 6.82 -2.57
C PRO A 70 24.43 6.90 -2.04
N THR A 71 24.82 8.04 -1.48
CA THR A 71 26.15 8.34 -0.94
C THR A 71 26.30 8.03 0.55
N THR A 72 25.25 7.55 1.22
CA THR A 72 25.30 7.12 2.62
C THR A 72 25.18 5.60 2.64
N ASP A 73 26.09 4.90 3.31
CA ASP A 73 26.13 3.43 3.44
C ASP A 73 24.92 2.81 4.19
N GLY A 74 23.81 3.55 4.31
CA GLY A 74 22.58 3.11 4.94
C GLY A 74 21.48 2.89 3.90
N SER A 75 21.02 1.64 3.78
CA SER A 75 19.85 1.22 3.01
C SER A 75 18.51 1.70 3.57
N ASP A 76 18.52 2.52 4.63
CA ASP A 76 17.32 2.83 5.39
C ASP A 76 16.55 3.99 4.76
N LEU A 77 15.27 3.74 4.46
CA LEU A 77 14.30 4.77 4.13
C LEU A 77 14.14 5.71 5.33
N GLY A 78 14.61 6.95 5.20
CA GLY A 78 14.35 7.98 6.21
C GLY A 78 12.87 8.37 6.22
N THR A 79 12.24 8.37 7.40
CA THR A 79 10.95 9.02 7.62
C THR A 79 11.16 10.50 7.90
N LYS A 80 10.42 11.38 7.23
CA LYS A 80 10.28 12.76 7.70
C LYS A 80 9.43 12.74 8.99
N GLU A 81 9.75 13.61 9.94
CA GLU A 81 8.92 13.84 11.15
C GLU A 81 7.54 14.43 10.81
N GLU A 82 7.34 14.86 9.57
CA GLU A 82 6.07 15.39 9.09
C GLU A 82 5.08 14.27 8.76
N HIS A 83 3.98 14.24 9.50
CA HIS A 83 2.82 13.42 9.20
C HIS A 83 1.77 14.22 8.44
N LEU A 84 1.21 13.62 7.39
CA LEU A 84 0.07 14.15 6.65
C LEU A 84 -1.16 13.28 6.88
N ASN A 85 -2.34 13.87 6.67
CA ASN A 85 -3.59 13.12 6.63
C ASN A 85 -3.93 12.81 5.17
N ALA A 86 -4.03 11.53 4.82
CA ALA A 86 -4.31 11.07 3.46
C ALA A 86 -5.64 10.30 3.39
N LEU A 87 -6.36 10.48 2.27
CA LEU A 87 -7.53 9.69 1.95
C LEU A 87 -7.11 8.29 1.49
N VAL A 88 -7.63 7.26 2.16
CA VAL A 88 -7.41 5.85 1.84
C VAL A 88 -8.75 5.14 1.71
N TYR A 89 -8.90 4.34 0.67
CA TYR A 89 -10.03 3.45 0.49
C TYR A 89 -9.74 2.13 1.19
N VAL A 90 -10.62 1.70 2.11
CA VAL A 90 -10.49 0.44 2.85
C VAL A 90 -11.81 -0.32 2.88
N ASP A 91 -11.76 -1.64 2.71
CA ASP A 91 -12.91 -2.52 2.97
C ASP A 91 -12.86 -2.90 4.46
N VAL A 92 -13.80 -2.35 5.24
CA VAL A 92 -13.88 -2.60 6.69
C VAL A 92 -14.72 -3.83 7.04
N GLU A 93 -15.47 -4.37 6.09
CA GLU A 93 -16.31 -5.54 6.29
C GLU A 93 -15.51 -6.83 6.04
N ARG A 94 -14.71 -6.83 4.96
CA ARG A 94 -13.96 -8.00 4.50
C ARG A 94 -12.48 -7.85 4.84
N THR A 95 -12.17 -8.13 6.10
CA THR A 95 -10.81 -8.02 6.65
C THR A 95 -10.06 -9.35 6.71
N ASP A 96 -10.73 -10.44 6.34
CA ASP A 96 -10.13 -11.77 6.23
C ASP A 96 -9.30 -11.90 4.94
N GLU A 97 -8.23 -12.67 5.02
CA GLU A 97 -7.38 -12.97 3.87
C GLU A 97 -8.07 -13.92 2.90
N GLY A 98 -7.77 -13.77 1.61
CA GLY A 98 -8.16 -14.70 0.56
C GLY A 98 -7.09 -14.89 -0.49
N ASP A 99 -7.45 -15.55 -1.59
CA ASP A 99 -6.57 -15.79 -2.73
C ASP A 99 -6.63 -14.63 -3.72
N ILE A 100 -5.49 -14.29 -4.33
CA ILE A 100 -5.43 -13.24 -5.34
C ILE A 100 -6.09 -13.69 -6.63
N ARG A 101 -6.79 -12.76 -7.30
CA ARG A 101 -7.30 -13.02 -8.64
C ARG A 101 -6.17 -13.06 -9.66
N GLU A 102 -6.18 -14.05 -10.54
CA GLU A 102 -5.15 -14.19 -11.58
C GLU A 102 -5.03 -12.94 -12.46
N GLU A 103 -6.14 -12.33 -12.86
CA GLU A 103 -6.13 -11.10 -13.66
C GLU A 103 -5.56 -9.88 -12.92
N TYR A 104 -5.50 -9.94 -11.58
CA TYR A 104 -4.97 -8.88 -10.73
C TYR A 104 -3.45 -9.00 -10.52
N ILE A 105 -2.88 -10.20 -10.63
CA ILE A 105 -1.44 -10.47 -10.45
C ILE A 105 -0.59 -9.55 -11.33
N GLY A 106 -0.97 -9.38 -12.61
CA GLY A 106 -0.23 -8.54 -13.55
C GLY A 106 -0.12 -7.08 -13.09
N ARG A 107 -1.18 -6.52 -12.50
CA ARG A 107 -1.18 -5.15 -11.96
C ARG A 107 -0.31 -5.04 -10.71
N MET A 108 -0.36 -6.05 -9.86
CA MET A 108 0.47 -6.08 -8.66
C MET A 108 1.96 -6.18 -8.98
N ARG A 109 2.34 -6.94 -10.01
CA ARG A 109 3.75 -7.00 -10.47
C ARG A 109 4.27 -5.64 -10.91
N LEU A 110 3.46 -4.86 -11.65
CA LEU A 110 3.81 -3.49 -12.02
C LEU A 110 3.97 -2.59 -10.79
N ALA A 111 3.02 -2.66 -9.85
CA ALA A 111 3.08 -1.88 -8.62
C ALA A 111 4.29 -2.24 -7.74
N ILE A 112 4.68 -3.53 -7.69
CA ILE A 112 5.89 -3.99 -7.00
C ILE A 112 7.15 -3.45 -7.68
N ALA A 113 7.22 -3.49 -9.02
CA ALA A 113 8.36 -2.94 -9.75
C ALA A 113 8.54 -1.43 -9.48
N ASP A 114 7.45 -0.66 -9.49
CA ASP A 114 7.47 0.77 -9.14
C ASP A 114 7.92 0.98 -7.69
N ALA A 115 7.42 0.17 -6.74
CA ALA A 115 7.80 0.19 -5.34
C ALA A 115 9.30 -0.05 -5.11
N LEU A 116 9.86 -1.08 -5.76
CA LEU A 116 11.29 -1.39 -5.68
C LEU A 116 12.13 -0.25 -6.29
N GLY A 117 11.69 0.34 -7.40
CA GLY A 117 12.35 1.50 -8.01
C GLY A 117 12.36 2.75 -7.13
N GLU A 118 11.40 2.91 -6.24
CA GLU A 118 11.35 3.98 -5.24
C GLU A 118 12.12 3.65 -3.94
N GLY A 119 12.67 2.44 -3.83
CA GLY A 119 13.51 2.02 -2.70
C GLY A 119 12.77 1.31 -1.57
N ILE A 120 11.58 0.73 -1.82
CA ILE A 120 11.00 -0.21 -0.85
C ILE A 120 11.94 -1.42 -0.68
N PRO A 121 12.26 -1.82 0.56
CA PRO A 121 13.07 -3.00 0.80
C PRO A 121 12.42 -4.23 0.15
N PRO A 122 13.15 -4.99 -0.70
CA PRO A 122 12.64 -6.24 -1.27
C PRO A 122 12.08 -7.19 -0.20
N GLU A 123 12.70 -7.23 0.98
CA GLU A 123 12.29 -8.06 2.11
C GLU A 123 10.88 -7.71 2.62
N TYR A 124 10.46 -6.44 2.49
CA TYR A 124 9.08 -6.05 2.79
C TYR A 124 8.11 -6.67 1.79
N ILE A 125 8.44 -6.61 0.50
CA ILE A 125 7.61 -7.20 -0.56
C ILE A 125 7.50 -8.70 -0.35
N ASP A 126 8.61 -9.39 -0.12
CA ASP A 126 8.62 -10.83 0.10
C ASP A 126 7.79 -11.22 1.32
N LYS A 127 7.98 -10.51 2.44
CA LYS A 127 7.30 -10.80 3.71
C LYS A 127 5.80 -10.56 3.65
N TYR A 128 5.36 -9.46 3.06
CA TYR A 128 3.96 -9.01 3.15
C TYR A 128 3.15 -9.22 1.87
N ILE A 129 3.78 -9.40 0.71
CA ILE A 129 3.10 -9.49 -0.58
C ILE A 129 3.43 -10.81 -1.31
N GLY A 130 4.66 -11.31 -1.15
CA GLY A 130 5.21 -12.45 -1.89
C GLY A 130 4.36 -13.71 -1.86
N LYS A 131 3.61 -13.96 -0.77
CA LYS A 131 2.70 -15.12 -0.69
C LYS A 131 1.58 -15.12 -1.73
N TRP A 132 1.17 -13.94 -2.22
CA TRP A 132 0.13 -13.80 -3.23
C TRP A 132 0.69 -13.53 -4.62
N VAL A 133 1.81 -12.82 -4.68
CA VAL A 133 2.45 -12.47 -5.95
C VAL A 133 3.88 -13.00 -5.91
N PRO A 134 4.09 -14.28 -6.27
CA PRO A 134 5.43 -14.82 -6.37
C PRO A 134 6.22 -13.99 -7.37
N ILE A 135 7.32 -13.41 -6.89
CA ILE A 135 8.33 -12.83 -7.76
C ILE A 135 8.95 -14.03 -8.48
N LEU A 136 8.73 -14.12 -9.79
CA LEU A 136 9.40 -15.14 -10.59
C LEU A 136 10.88 -14.80 -10.55
N GLU A 137 11.69 -15.62 -9.89
CA GLU A 137 13.14 -15.48 -10.00
C GLU A 137 13.53 -15.62 -11.47
N SER A 138 14.22 -14.60 -11.99
CA SER A 138 14.81 -14.57 -13.33
C SER A 138 16.21 -15.12 -13.31
#